data_AF-A0A251S6F5-F1
#
_entry.id   AF-A0A251S6F5-F1
#
_cell.length_a   1.000
_cell.length_b   1.000
_cell.length_c   1.000
_cell.angle_alpha   90.00
_cell.angle_beta   90.00
_cell.angle_gamma   90.00
#
_symmetry.space_group_name_H-M   'P 1'
#
loop_
_entity.id
_entity.type
_entity.pdbx_description
1 polymer ?
#
loop_
_entity_poly.entity_id
_entity_poly.type
_entity_poly.pdbx_seq_one_letter_code
_entity_poly.pdbx_strand_id
1 'polypeptide(L)'
;MLGQFGFLAKVFSIFEDLGISVDVVATSEVSISLTLDPSKLWSRELIQQASELDHVVEELEKIAKVNLLQHRSIISLIGNVQRSSLVLEKAFHVLRENGVNV
;
A
#
# COMPACT_ATOMS: atom_id res chain seq x y z
N MET A 1 -16.12 -1.49 5.51
CA MET A 1 -15.52 -0.15 5.75
C MET A 1 -16.55 0.97 5.66
N LEU A 2 -17.50 0.93 4.72
CA LEU A 2 -18.58 1.92 4.59
C LEU A 2 -19.38 2.13 5.90
N GLY A 3 -19.49 3.38 6.33
CA GLY A 3 -20.31 3.79 7.48
C GLY A 3 -19.80 3.34 8.85
N GLN A 4 -18.66 2.65 8.93
CA GLN A 4 -18.13 2.12 10.19
C GLN A 4 -17.05 3.03 10.77
N PHE A 5 -17.24 3.46 12.01
CA PHE A 5 -16.22 4.20 12.77
C PHE A 5 -15.12 3.25 13.27
N GLY A 6 -13.87 3.71 13.23
CA GLY A 6 -12.73 3.03 13.86
C GLY A 6 -12.10 1.88 13.05
N PHE A 7 -12.63 1.53 11.87
CA PHE A 7 -12.03 0.46 11.06
C PHE A 7 -10.57 0.75 10.67
N LEU A 8 -10.29 1.96 10.16
CA LEU A 8 -8.93 2.37 9.81
C LEU A 8 -8.00 2.39 11.03
N ALA A 9 -8.49 2.88 12.18
CA ALA A 9 -7.72 2.89 13.41
C ALA A 9 -7.31 1.48 13.83
N LYS A 10 -8.24 0.51 13.72
CA LYS A 10 -7.97 -0.91 14.01
C LYS A 10 -6.99 -1.54 13.02
N VAL A 11 -7.04 -1.17 11.74
CA VAL A 11 -6.06 -1.63 10.74
C VAL A 11 -4.67 -1.11 11.08
N PHE A 12 -4.52 0.19 11.35
CA PHE A 12 -3.21 0.76 11.64
C PHE A 12 -2.65 0.35 13.01
N SER A 13 -3.50 0.07 14.01
CA SER A 13 -3.02 -0.46 15.30
C SER A 13 -2.34 -1.83 15.14
N ILE A 14 -2.82 -2.68 14.22
CA ILE A 14 -2.17 -3.98 13.93
C ILE A 14 -0.75 -3.75 13.39
N PHE A 15 -0.57 -2.81 12.47
CA PHE A 15 0.76 -2.47 11.95
C PHE A 15 1.67 -1.87 13.03
N GLU A 16 1.12 -1.03 13.91
CA GLU A 16 1.84 -0.46 15.06
C GLU A 16 2.31 -1.55 16.03
N ASP A 17 1.42 -2.46 16.43
CA ASP A 17 1.70 -3.57 17.35
C ASP A 17 2.80 -4.51 16.80
N LEU A 18 2.86 -4.66 15.47
CA LEU A 18 3.87 -5.46 14.77
C LEU A 18 5.14 -4.67 14.41
N GLY A 19 5.19 -3.37 14.67
CA GLY A 19 6.34 -2.51 14.38
C GLY A 19 6.62 -2.33 12.88
N ILE A 20 5.57 -2.38 12.05
CA ILE A 20 5.66 -2.30 10.59
C ILE A 20 5.21 -0.91 10.13
N SER A 21 6.08 -0.27 9.35
CA SER A 21 5.81 1.05 8.77
C SER A 21 5.03 0.91 7.46
N VAL A 22 3.93 1.65 7.35
CA VAL A 22 3.13 1.79 6.13
C VAL A 22 3.59 3.02 5.36
N ASP A 23 3.72 2.92 4.04
CA ASP A 23 4.20 3.99 3.17
C ASP A 23 3.06 4.70 2.42
N VAL A 24 2.35 4.00 1.52
CA VAL A 24 1.25 4.55 0.74
C VAL A 24 -0.08 3.91 1.12
N VAL A 25 -1.14 4.72 1.13
CA VAL A 25 -2.52 4.31 1.44
C VAL A 25 -3.45 4.75 0.32
N ALA A 26 -4.29 3.84 -0.16
CA ALA A 26 -5.40 4.12 -1.06
C ALA A 26 -6.69 3.47 -0.54
N THR A 27 -7.84 4.10 -0.78
CA THR A 27 -9.14 3.61 -0.30
C THR A 27 -10.18 3.58 -1.41
N SER A 28 -11.13 2.66 -1.26
CA SER A 28 -12.42 2.68 -1.96
C SER A 28 -13.55 2.72 -0.92
N GLU A 29 -14.79 2.56 -1.35
CA GLU A 29 -15.94 2.47 -0.45
C GLU A 29 -15.85 1.28 0.52
N VAL A 30 -15.27 0.18 0.06
CA VAL A 30 -15.27 -1.10 0.79
C VAL A 30 -13.88 -1.70 0.99
N SER A 31 -12.83 -1.14 0.39
CA SER A 31 -11.47 -1.64 0.50
C SER A 31 -10.47 -0.55 0.90
N ILE A 32 -9.37 -1.01 1.49
CA ILE A 32 -8.14 -0.25 1.70
C ILE A 32 -6.99 -1.02 1.05
N SER A 33 -6.05 -0.30 0.46
CA SER A 33 -4.82 -0.85 -0.10
C SER A 33 -3.63 -0.10 0.50
N LEU A 34 -2.62 -0.85 0.90
CA LEU A 34 -1.47 -0.36 1.65
C LEU A 34 -0.17 -0.85 0.99
N THR A 35 0.85 0.00 0.98
CA THR A 35 2.23 -0.42 0.71
C THR A 35 3.06 -0.32 1.98
N LEU A 36 4.06 -1.17 2.12
CA LEU A 36 4.94 -1.21 3.28
C LEU A 36 6.26 -0.53 2.96
N ASP A 37 6.85 0.15 3.95
CA ASP A 37 8.13 0.84 3.80
C ASP A 37 9.28 -0.15 3.53
N PRO A 38 9.99 -0.04 2.40
CA PRO A 38 11.13 -0.89 2.09
C PRO A 38 12.25 -0.83 3.13
N SER A 39 12.49 0.34 3.75
CA SER A 39 13.67 0.53 4.60
C SER A 39 13.67 -0.38 5.85
N LYS A 40 12.48 -0.71 6.37
CA LYS A 40 12.28 -1.56 7.55
C LYS A 40 12.20 -3.05 7.22
N LEU A 41 11.76 -3.40 6.01
CA LEU A 41 11.62 -4.78 5.54
C LEU A 41 12.93 -5.34 4.97
N TRP A 42 13.75 -4.49 4.34
CA TRP A 42 14.93 -4.94 3.58
C TRP A 42 16.21 -5.01 4.41
N SER A 43 16.15 -4.57 5.67
CA SER A 43 17.24 -4.70 6.65
C SER A 43 17.20 -6.02 7.44
N ARG A 44 16.20 -6.88 7.20
CA ARG A 44 15.98 -8.15 7.92
C ARG A 44 16.29 -9.36 7.02
N GLU A 45 16.61 -10.49 7.63
CA GLU A 45 16.81 -11.75 6.92
C GLU A 45 15.52 -12.22 6.21
N LEU A 46 15.64 -12.82 5.02
CA LEU A 46 14.50 -13.26 4.18
C LEU A 46 13.49 -14.15 4.92
N ILE A 47 13.96 -15.01 5.83
CA ILE A 47 13.09 -15.92 6.61
C ILE A 47 12.25 -15.13 7.62
N GLN A 48 12.86 -14.13 8.26
CA GLN A 48 12.20 -13.27 9.22
C GLN A 48 11.17 -12.37 8.54
N GLN A 49 11.47 -11.90 7.32
CA GLN A 49 10.55 -11.14 6.49
C GLN A 49 9.30 -11.95 6.10
N ALA A 50 9.46 -13.23 5.70
CA ALA A 50 8.33 -14.09 5.35
C ALA A 50 7.41 -14.33 6.56
N SER A 51 8.01 -14.68 7.71
CA SER A 51 7.25 -14.91 8.96
C SER A 51 6.51 -13.66 9.46
N GLU A 52 7.07 -12.47 9.27
CA GLU A 52 6.42 -11.20 9.65
C GLU A 52 5.23 -10.89 8.75
N LEU A 53 5.36 -11.10 7.44
CA LEU A 53 4.27 -10.87 6.49
C LEU A 53 3.10 -11.84 6.72
N ASP A 54 3.39 -13.10 7.00
CA ASP A 54 2.35 -14.09 7.34
C ASP A 54 1.59 -13.68 8.60
N HIS A 55 2.29 -13.22 9.64
CA HIS A 55 1.67 -12.77 10.88
C HIS A 55 0.79 -11.52 10.70
N VAL A 56 1.22 -10.57 9.86
CA VAL A 56 0.39 -9.40 9.50
C VAL A 56 -0.90 -9.83 8.82
N VAL A 57 -0.80 -10.78 7.87
CA VAL A 57 -1.97 -11.29 7.16
C VAL A 57 -2.91 -11.97 8.14
N GLU A 58 -2.43 -12.83 9.02
CA GLU A 58 -3.24 -13.49 10.04
C GLU A 58 -3.99 -12.50 10.95
N GLU A 59 -3.33 -11.44 11.43
CA GLU A 59 -3.98 -10.43 12.27
C GLU A 59 -5.03 -9.61 11.51
N LEU A 60 -4.74 -9.22 10.26
CA LEU A 60 -5.68 -8.48 9.41
C LEU A 60 -6.87 -9.35 8.97
N GLU A 61 -6.67 -10.65 8.78
CA GLU A 61 -7.73 -11.59 8.40
C GLU A 61 -8.82 -11.75 9.47
N LYS A 62 -8.52 -11.40 10.73
CA LYS A 62 -9.51 -11.33 11.82
C LYS A 62 -10.58 -10.27 11.60
N ILE A 63 -10.31 -9.27 10.75
CA ILE A 63 -11.19 -8.10 10.56
C ILE A 63 -11.55 -7.81 9.11
N ALA A 64 -10.85 -8.40 8.14
CA ALA A 64 -11.06 -8.16 6.72
C ALA A 64 -10.60 -9.36 5.88
N LYS A 65 -10.99 -9.38 4.61
CA LYS A 65 -10.34 -10.26 3.63
C LYS A 65 -9.03 -9.61 3.18
N VAL A 66 -7.92 -10.34 3.23
CA VAL A 66 -6.59 -9.82 2.93
C VAL A 66 -6.04 -10.45 1.66
N ASN A 67 -5.43 -9.63 0.80
CA ASN A 67 -4.70 -10.07 -0.37
C ASN A 67 -3.29 -9.47 -0.32
N LEU A 68 -2.26 -10.30 -0.18
CA LEU A 68 -0.87 -9.88 -0.24
C LEU A 68 -0.38 -9.91 -1.70
N LEU A 69 0.08 -8.77 -2.22
CA LEU A 69 0.68 -8.68 -3.55
C LEU A 69 2.14 -8.27 -3.44
N GLN A 70 3.04 -9.16 -3.86
CA GLN A 70 4.48 -8.91 -3.87
C GLN A 70 4.96 -8.46 -5.26
N HIS A 71 6.21 -8.00 -5.33
CA HIS A 71 6.85 -7.55 -6.57
C HIS A 71 6.08 -6.42 -7.27
N ARG A 72 5.78 -5.36 -6.50
CA ARG A 72 5.21 -4.10 -6.99
C ARG A 72 6.23 -2.98 -6.81
N SER A 73 6.11 -1.96 -7.65
CA SER A 73 6.98 -0.78 -7.59
C SER A 73 6.14 0.48 -7.53
N ILE A 74 6.62 1.46 -6.77
CA ILE A 74 5.98 2.78 -6.63
C ILE A 74 6.78 3.77 -7.47
N ILE A 75 6.10 4.55 -8.30
CA ILE A 75 6.69 5.65 -9.08
C ILE A 75 6.06 6.94 -8.58
N SER A 76 6.87 7.82 -7.99
CA SER A 76 6.43 9.13 -7.49
C SER A 76 6.75 10.23 -8.49
N LEU A 77 5.72 10.96 -8.95
CA LEU A 77 5.87 12.12 -9.83
C LEU A 77 5.87 13.41 -9.00
N ILE A 78 7.04 14.02 -8.84
CA ILE A 78 7.18 15.29 -8.11
C ILE A 78 7.19 16.44 -9.12
N GLY A 79 6.21 17.35 -9.03
CA GLY A 79 6.05 18.44 -9.98
C GLY A 79 5.17 19.58 -9.48
N ASN A 80 4.90 20.55 -10.34
CA ASN A 80 4.05 21.69 -10.01
C ASN A 80 2.57 21.28 -9.96
N VAL A 81 1.98 21.33 -8.77
CA VAL A 81 0.57 20.96 -8.52
C VAL A 81 -0.42 21.75 -9.36
N GLN A 82 -0.11 23.00 -9.73
CA GLN A 82 -0.96 23.84 -10.58
C GLN A 82 -1.07 23.31 -12.03
N ARG A 83 -0.22 22.36 -12.41
CA ARG A 83 -0.21 21.70 -13.71
C ARG A 83 -0.49 20.21 -13.59
N SER A 84 -1.09 19.75 -12.49
CA SER A 84 -1.32 18.33 -12.21
C SER A 84 -2.01 17.60 -13.36
N SER A 85 -3.09 18.16 -13.92
CA SER A 85 -3.80 17.56 -15.06
C SER A 85 -2.90 17.32 -16.26
N LEU A 86 -2.06 18.28 -16.61
CA LEU A 86 -1.10 18.16 -17.73
C LEU A 86 -0.01 17.13 -17.42
N VAL A 87 0.48 17.08 -16.18
CA VAL A 87 1.48 16.08 -15.75
C VAL A 87 0.90 14.67 -15.84
N LEU A 88 -0.31 14.47 -15.31
CA LEU A 88 -0.99 13.18 -15.34
C LEU A 88 -1.35 12.76 -16.76
N GLU A 89 -1.86 13.67 -17.60
CA GLU A 89 -2.13 13.39 -19.01
C GLU A 89 -0.90 12.83 -19.71
N LYS A 90 0.25 13.52 -19.60
CA LYS A 90 1.50 13.08 -20.22
C LYS A 90 2.00 11.75 -19.64
N ALA A 91 1.94 11.59 -18.32
CA ALA A 91 2.37 10.36 -17.66
C ALA A 91 1.52 9.15 -18.12
N PHE A 92 0.20 9.27 -18.06
CA PHE A 92 -0.71 8.19 -18.48
C PHE A 92 -0.68 7.94 -19.99
N HIS A 93 -0.38 8.96 -20.81
CA HIS A 93 -0.14 8.76 -22.23
C HIS A 93 1.07 7.85 -22.46
N VAL A 94 2.23 8.16 -21.86
CA VAL A 94 3.45 7.35 -22.00
C VAL A 94 3.24 5.93 -21.45
N LEU A 95 2.58 5.79 -20.29
CA LEU A 95 2.28 4.47 -19.72
C LEU A 95 1.42 3.62 -20.69
N ARG A 96 0.40 4.23 -21.29
CA ARG A 96 -0.47 3.57 -22.27
C ARG A 96 0.30 3.14 -23.53
N GLU A 97 1.17 4.00 -24.06
CA GLU A 97 2.00 3.66 -25.23
C GLU A 97 2.92 2.45 -24.96
N ASN A 98 3.32 2.25 -23.70
CA ASN A 98 4.12 1.11 -23.27
C ASN A 98 3.27 -0.08 -22.76
N GLY A 99 1.94 -0.03 -22.86
CA GLY A 99 1.05 -1.10 -22.40
C GLY A 99 1.03 -1.29 -20.89
N VAL A 100 1.40 -0.27 -20.11
CA VAL A 100 1.43 -0.31 -18.64
C VAL A 100 0.12 0.24 -18.09
N ASN A 101 -0.56 -0.57 -17.28
CA ASN A 101 -1.74 -0.16 -16.52
C ASN A 101 -1.35 0.06 -15.05
N VAL A 102 -1.79 1.19 -14.51
CA VAL A 102 -1.62 1.58 -13.10
C VAL A 102 -2.97 1.44 -12.40
#